data_AF-A0A120K151-F1
#
_entry.id   AF-A0A120K151-F1
#
_cell.length_a   1.000
_cell.length_b   1.000
_cell.length_c   1.000
_cell.angle_alpha   90.00
_cell.angle_beta   90.00
_cell.angle_gamma   90.00
#
_symmetry.space_group_name_H-M   'P 1'
#
loop_
_entity.id
_entity.type
_entity.pdbx_description
1 polymer ?
#
loop_
_entity_poly.entity_id
_entity_poly.type
_entity_poly.pdbx_seq_one_letter_code
_entity_poly.pdbx_strand_id
1 'polypeptide(L)'
;MSNILYNANSKLVSKYQKKLQQVSVIHEVAHEDEPFKCKHPKDSRLYLIELCCHVYPVQLYSTIQDLPDWQLSVHALLALLLKNFVISWYGTKIPSKDNEFVVLLFNVVESAIKHLTNHKVNCVQLLYNDLPYILDMHCTIMSRVIDEDLSYDQFLQLYLDDHQYPSNIIIKLMTLVENDSELQKAFLEGLLGDLLLDKIVGKAVAPYLVIKGITSMCDKLLHVDLSNTAKEAGETNSWISRAEHMLRRSSHFISYLTSAFSLKGRKTTMKGVLCAHLYLFTFLKNITKLQGRKPALYSSMKLLQSLVDRWKPLNHMLSNLIGNVLEQKVLRRDNVHDICNSLRHALFPNDNKMGEQKPEPSPEELVQLKLQCINSMWEVCQRYRLEGILAIKKTDMQVFVDGICKDVKMNQFLIYRILSYLLTQLV
;
A
#
# COMPACT_ATOMS: atom_id res chain seq x y z
N MET A 1 42.70 -42.97 0.11
CA MET A 1 41.50 -42.88 -0.76
C MET A 1 40.46 -43.83 -0.20
N SER A 2 39.47 -43.28 0.50
CA SER A 2 38.45 -44.04 1.22
C SER A 2 37.11 -43.74 0.57
N ASN A 3 36.62 -44.68 -0.24
CA ASN A 3 35.30 -44.61 -0.86
C ASN A 3 34.23 -44.74 0.21
N ILE A 4 33.57 -43.63 0.54
CA ILE A 4 32.35 -43.64 1.35
C ILE A 4 31.21 -44.03 0.43
N LEU A 5 30.81 -45.30 0.50
CA LEU A 5 29.61 -45.84 -0.11
C LEU A 5 28.38 -45.20 0.55
N TYR A 6 27.61 -44.42 -0.22
CA TYR A 6 26.30 -43.95 0.19
C TYR A 6 25.37 -45.16 0.34
N ASN A 7 25.02 -45.48 1.58
CA ASN A 7 24.03 -46.47 1.93
C ASN A 7 22.63 -45.96 1.56
N ALA A 8 22.04 -46.53 0.50
CA ALA A 8 20.70 -46.20 0.00
C ALA A 8 19.55 -46.63 0.94
N ASN A 9 19.83 -47.23 2.10
CA ASN A 9 18.84 -47.60 3.13
C ASN A 9 18.74 -46.59 4.28
N SER A 10 19.03 -45.32 4.03
CA SER A 10 18.78 -44.26 5.00
C SER A 10 17.29 -43.94 5.09
N LYS A 11 16.68 -44.23 6.24
CA LYS A 11 15.32 -43.83 6.62
C LYS A 11 15.04 -42.31 6.48
N LEU A 12 16.08 -41.49 6.22
CA LEU A 12 15.97 -40.04 6.01
C LEU A 12 15.41 -39.65 4.63
N VAL A 13 15.50 -40.50 3.60
CA VAL A 13 14.96 -40.16 2.26
C VAL A 13 13.42 -40.20 2.24
N SER A 14 12.80 -40.96 3.15
CA SER A 14 11.33 -41.04 3.25
C SER A 14 10.64 -39.81 3.87
N LYS A 15 11.36 -38.93 4.57
CA LYS A 15 10.76 -37.72 5.17
C LYS A 15 10.47 -36.64 4.14
N TYR A 16 11.29 -36.50 3.10
CA TYR A 16 11.06 -35.52 2.04
C TYR A 16 9.98 -35.96 1.05
N GLN A 17 9.92 -37.25 0.71
CA GLN A 17 8.85 -37.79 -0.13
C GLN A 17 7.49 -37.86 0.60
N LYS A 18 7.47 -38.14 1.91
CA LYS A 18 6.23 -37.99 2.71
C LYS A 18 5.77 -36.53 2.81
N LYS A 19 6.67 -35.55 2.76
CA LYS A 19 6.27 -34.12 2.75
C LYS A 19 5.63 -33.72 1.42
N LEU A 20 6.09 -34.27 0.29
CA LEU A 20 5.46 -34.04 -1.02
C LEU A 20 4.12 -34.79 -1.17
N GLN A 21 3.98 -36.01 -0.63
CA GLN A 21 2.69 -36.72 -0.61
C GLN A 21 1.72 -36.23 0.47
N GLN A 22 2.18 -35.68 1.60
CA GLN A 22 1.29 -35.02 2.56
C GLN A 22 0.85 -33.63 2.10
N VAL A 23 1.66 -32.92 1.31
CA VAL A 23 1.20 -31.68 0.66
C VAL A 23 0.11 -31.95 -0.39
N SER A 24 0.07 -33.13 -1.00
CA SER A 24 -1.04 -33.52 -1.89
C SER A 24 -2.21 -34.22 -1.21
N VAL A 25 -2.06 -34.73 0.02
CA VAL A 25 -3.13 -35.44 0.77
C VAL A 25 -3.73 -34.58 1.90
N ILE A 26 -3.18 -33.41 2.22
CA ILE A 26 -3.94 -32.34 2.90
C ILE A 26 -4.75 -31.58 1.83
N HIS A 27 -5.59 -32.30 1.08
CA HIS A 27 -6.95 -31.83 0.90
C HIS A 27 -7.60 -32.02 2.27
N GLU A 28 -7.31 -31.07 3.17
CA GLU A 28 -8.23 -30.77 4.25
C GLU A 28 -9.60 -30.66 3.59
N VAL A 29 -10.49 -31.57 3.97
CA VAL A 29 -11.93 -31.49 3.76
C VAL A 29 -12.29 -30.02 3.68
N ALA A 30 -12.87 -29.58 2.57
CA ALA A 30 -13.32 -28.22 2.34
C ALA A 30 -14.27 -27.82 3.48
N HIS A 31 -13.71 -27.41 4.61
CA HIS A 31 -14.40 -26.73 5.67
C HIS A 31 -14.59 -25.35 5.10
N GLU A 32 -15.73 -25.19 4.42
CA GLU A 32 -16.29 -23.93 3.99
C GLU A 32 -15.93 -22.87 5.03
N ASP A 33 -15.27 -21.81 4.58
CA ASP A 33 -14.88 -20.69 5.44
C ASP A 33 -16.14 -20.01 5.96
N GLU A 34 -16.67 -20.52 7.07
CA GLU A 34 -17.87 -19.98 7.69
C GLU A 34 -17.62 -18.51 8.05
N PRO A 35 -18.51 -17.58 7.64
CA PRO A 35 -18.35 -16.18 7.95
C PRO A 35 -18.38 -15.94 9.45
N PHE A 36 -17.62 -14.94 9.90
CA PHE A 36 -17.64 -14.51 11.29
C PHE A 36 -19.06 -14.13 11.71
N LYS A 37 -19.61 -14.89 12.66
CA LYS A 37 -20.98 -14.73 13.16
C LYS A 37 -21.01 -13.64 14.21
N CYS A 38 -21.59 -12.49 13.87
CA CYS A 38 -21.78 -11.35 14.75
C CYS A 38 -23.21 -10.83 14.61
N LYS A 39 -23.79 -10.31 15.70
CA LYS A 39 -25.15 -9.73 15.69
C LYS A 39 -25.18 -8.33 15.09
N HIS A 40 -24.03 -7.67 15.01
CA HIS A 40 -23.90 -6.30 14.55
C HIS A 40 -23.65 -6.23 13.04
N PRO A 41 -24.05 -5.12 12.37
CA PRO A 41 -23.80 -4.96 10.95
C PRO A 41 -22.29 -4.97 10.66
N LYS A 42 -21.92 -5.59 9.53
CA LYS A 42 -20.53 -5.70 9.08
C LYS A 42 -19.88 -4.31 9.05
N ASP A 43 -18.63 -4.25 9.53
CA ASP A 43 -17.79 -3.04 9.62
C ASP A 43 -18.26 -1.98 10.63
N SER A 44 -19.36 -2.21 11.36
CA SER A 44 -19.72 -1.34 12.47
C SER A 44 -18.70 -1.42 13.60
N ARG A 45 -18.59 -0.34 14.40
CA ARG A 45 -17.70 -0.32 15.57
C ARG A 45 -17.90 -1.55 16.47
N LEU A 46 -19.14 -1.89 16.78
CA LEU A 46 -19.46 -3.04 17.65
C LEU A 46 -19.05 -4.37 17.00
N TYR A 47 -19.22 -4.51 15.68
CA TYR A 47 -18.74 -5.66 14.92
C TYR A 47 -17.21 -5.80 15.02
N LEU A 48 -16.48 -4.71 14.85
CA LEU A 48 -15.01 -4.71 14.92
C LEU A 48 -14.51 -4.98 16.35
N ILE A 49 -15.18 -4.47 17.39
CA ILE A 49 -14.87 -4.81 18.79
C ILE A 49 -15.08 -6.30 19.01
N GLU A 50 -16.21 -6.86 18.60
CA GLU A 50 -16.51 -8.28 18.80
C GLU A 50 -15.52 -9.17 18.03
N LEU A 51 -15.13 -8.76 16.81
CA LEU A 51 -14.10 -9.44 16.01
C LEU A 51 -12.74 -9.44 16.72
N CYS A 52 -12.30 -8.27 17.21
CA CYS A 52 -11.05 -8.15 17.95
C CYS A 52 -11.09 -8.98 19.24
N CYS A 53 -12.17 -8.91 20.01
CA CYS A 53 -12.35 -9.66 21.25
C CYS A 53 -12.45 -11.18 21.01
N HIS A 54 -12.94 -11.63 19.86
CA HIS A 54 -12.96 -13.05 19.50
C HIS A 54 -11.55 -13.63 19.32
N VAL A 55 -10.56 -12.80 19.00
CA VAL A 55 -9.18 -13.23 18.76
C VAL A 55 -8.26 -12.91 19.93
N TYR A 56 -8.30 -11.66 20.40
CA TYR A 56 -7.45 -11.20 21.47
C TYR A 56 -7.89 -11.79 22.81
N PRO A 57 -6.95 -11.94 23.76
CA PRO A 57 -7.26 -12.48 25.07
C PRO A 57 -8.01 -11.47 25.94
N VAL A 58 -8.78 -11.98 26.91
CA VAL A 58 -9.75 -11.22 27.72
C VAL A 58 -9.13 -10.01 28.45
N GLN A 59 -7.84 -10.07 28.78
CA GLN A 59 -7.14 -8.97 29.45
C GLN A 59 -7.11 -7.67 28.62
N LEU A 60 -7.27 -7.76 27.30
CA LEU A 60 -7.23 -6.61 26.39
C LEU A 60 -8.62 -6.04 26.08
N TYR A 61 -9.71 -6.66 26.55
CA TYR A 61 -11.07 -6.27 26.14
C TYR A 61 -11.43 -4.84 26.52
N SER A 62 -11.06 -4.40 27.73
CA SER A 62 -11.28 -3.00 28.15
C SER A 62 -10.55 -2.02 27.23
N THR A 63 -9.27 -2.29 26.97
CA THR A 63 -8.45 -1.47 26.07
C THR A 63 -9.05 -1.39 24.67
N ILE A 64 -9.49 -2.53 24.11
CA ILE A 64 -10.09 -2.59 22.77
C ILE A 64 -11.39 -1.78 22.69
N GLN A 65 -12.21 -1.80 23.73
CA GLN A 65 -13.47 -1.04 23.79
C GLN A 65 -13.24 0.48 23.76
N ASP A 66 -12.11 0.95 24.28
CA ASP A 66 -11.74 2.36 24.35
C ASP A 66 -11.01 2.86 23.08
N LEU A 67 -10.63 1.98 22.15
CA LEU A 67 -9.90 2.38 20.94
C LEU A 67 -10.77 3.22 19.98
N PRO A 68 -10.26 4.29 19.37
CA PRO A 68 -10.95 5.01 18.30
C PRO A 68 -11.13 4.13 17.04
N ASP A 69 -12.16 4.43 16.24
CA ASP A 69 -12.58 3.58 15.11
C ASP A 69 -11.47 3.24 14.10
N TRP A 70 -10.57 4.19 13.83
CA TRP A 70 -9.44 3.96 12.91
C TRP A 70 -8.37 3.03 13.49
N GLN A 71 -8.10 3.08 14.80
CA GLN A 71 -7.20 2.12 15.46
C GLN A 71 -7.86 0.76 15.54
N LEU A 72 -9.16 0.73 15.82
CA LEU A 72 -9.92 -0.49 15.88
C LEU A 72 -9.92 -1.23 14.53
N SER A 73 -10.02 -0.54 13.40
CA SER A 73 -9.89 -1.17 12.08
C SER A 73 -8.49 -1.73 11.79
N VAL A 74 -7.43 -1.08 12.30
CA VAL A 74 -6.06 -1.61 12.21
C VAL A 74 -5.94 -2.90 13.03
N HIS A 75 -6.43 -2.89 14.27
CA HIS A 75 -6.44 -4.07 15.13
C HIS A 75 -7.35 -5.18 14.61
N ALA A 76 -8.47 -4.87 13.96
CA ALA A 76 -9.33 -5.89 13.35
C ALA A 76 -8.60 -6.66 12.23
N LEU A 77 -7.85 -5.96 11.39
CA LEU A 77 -7.00 -6.58 10.38
C LEU A 77 -5.88 -7.42 11.02
N LEU A 78 -5.20 -6.88 12.03
CA LEU A 78 -4.10 -7.56 12.71
C LEU A 78 -4.57 -8.76 13.51
N ALA A 79 -5.72 -8.68 14.16
CA ALA A 79 -6.36 -9.79 14.85
C ALA A 79 -6.56 -10.97 13.89
N LEU A 80 -7.07 -10.73 12.67
CA LEU A 80 -7.23 -11.78 11.68
C LEU A 80 -5.90 -12.39 11.23
N LEU A 81 -4.86 -11.57 11.07
CA LEU A 81 -3.50 -12.05 10.80
C LEU A 81 -3.00 -12.93 11.97
N LEU A 82 -3.14 -12.47 13.22
CA LEU A 82 -2.73 -13.23 14.39
C LEU A 82 -3.52 -14.53 14.55
N LYS A 83 -4.83 -14.51 14.32
CA LYS A 83 -5.69 -15.69 14.34
C LYS A 83 -5.19 -16.77 13.38
N ASN A 84 -4.92 -16.39 12.13
CA ASN A 84 -4.56 -17.32 11.07
C ASN A 84 -3.09 -17.78 11.16
N PHE A 85 -2.19 -16.90 11.60
CA PHE A 85 -0.75 -17.15 11.51
C PHE A 85 -0.06 -17.42 12.83
N VAL A 86 -0.55 -16.92 13.96
CA VAL A 86 0.10 -17.07 15.27
C VAL A 86 -0.70 -17.99 16.19
N ILE A 87 -1.99 -17.70 16.39
CA ILE A 87 -2.86 -18.47 17.28
C ILE A 87 -3.06 -19.90 16.75
N SER A 88 -3.04 -20.09 15.42
CA SER A 88 -3.08 -21.42 14.80
C SER A 88 -1.91 -22.33 15.19
N TRP A 89 -0.83 -21.80 15.78
CA TRP A 89 0.26 -22.59 16.33
C TRP A 89 -0.08 -23.19 17.69
N TYR A 90 -0.87 -22.48 18.51
CA TYR A 90 -1.23 -22.90 19.85
C TYR A 90 -2.29 -24.03 19.81
N GLY A 91 -2.23 -24.92 20.80
CA GLY A 91 -3.07 -26.11 20.88
C GLY A 91 -2.55 -27.28 20.02
N THR A 92 -2.49 -27.11 18.70
CA THR A 92 -2.14 -28.20 17.77
C THR A 92 -0.64 -28.43 17.62
N LYS A 93 0.16 -27.35 17.49
CA LYS A 93 1.62 -27.43 17.30
C LYS A 93 2.38 -27.14 18.58
N ILE A 94 1.88 -26.20 19.37
CA ILE A 94 2.44 -25.77 20.65
C ILE A 94 1.38 -26.04 21.72
N PRO A 95 1.59 -27.02 22.62
CA PRO A 95 0.63 -27.35 23.67
C PRO A 95 0.71 -26.35 24.84
N SER A 96 0.51 -25.08 24.53
CA SER A 96 0.41 -23.99 25.51
C SER A 96 -0.90 -23.24 25.31
N LYS A 97 -1.43 -22.71 26.40
CA LYS A 97 -2.58 -21.78 26.42
C LYS A 97 -2.17 -20.38 26.88
N ASP A 98 -0.86 -20.15 26.95
CA ASP A 98 -0.33 -18.87 27.38
C ASP A 98 -0.59 -17.80 26.32
N ASN A 99 -1.19 -16.70 26.77
CA ASN A 99 -1.57 -15.56 25.94
C ASN A 99 -0.55 -14.41 26.02
N GLU A 100 0.52 -14.54 26.81
CA GLU A 100 1.52 -13.49 27.02
C GLU A 100 2.10 -13.00 25.69
N PHE A 101 2.45 -13.91 24.78
CA PHE A 101 2.97 -13.55 23.47
C PHE A 101 1.98 -12.73 22.62
N VAL A 102 0.69 -13.07 22.65
CA VAL A 102 -0.34 -12.34 21.90
C VAL A 102 -0.54 -10.94 22.51
N VAL A 103 -0.47 -10.82 23.83
CA VAL A 103 -0.51 -9.51 24.53
C VAL A 103 0.70 -8.66 24.16
N LEU A 104 1.90 -9.24 24.10
CA LEU A 104 3.11 -8.54 23.66
C LEU A 104 2.97 -8.02 22.22
N LEU A 105 2.47 -8.84 21.29
CA LEU A 105 2.24 -8.41 19.90
C LEU A 105 1.24 -7.25 19.81
N PHE A 106 0.16 -7.29 20.57
CA PHE A 106 -0.79 -6.18 20.66
C PHE A 106 -0.12 -4.90 21.17
N ASN A 107 0.68 -5.00 22.23
CA ASN A 107 1.38 -3.85 22.82
C ASN A 107 2.45 -3.26 21.89
N VAL A 108 3.13 -4.09 21.09
CA VAL A 108 4.08 -3.63 20.07
C VAL A 108 3.36 -2.82 18.99
N VAL A 109 2.22 -3.32 18.51
CA VAL A 109 1.39 -2.60 17.52
C VAL A 109 0.91 -1.27 18.08
N GLU A 110 0.39 -1.26 19.31
CA GLU A 110 -0.06 -0.04 19.98
C GLU A 110 1.09 0.98 20.15
N SER A 111 2.27 0.50 20.52
CA SER A 111 3.45 1.34 20.65
C SER A 111 3.87 1.92 19.30
N ALA A 112 3.82 1.12 18.23
CA ALA A 112 4.11 1.58 16.87
C ALA A 112 3.08 2.61 16.38
N ILE A 113 1.78 2.39 16.62
CA ILE A 113 0.71 3.34 16.26
C ILE A 113 0.87 4.65 17.05
N LYS A 114 1.14 4.57 18.36
CA LYS A 114 1.39 5.74 19.20
C LYS A 114 2.63 6.50 18.73
N HIS A 115 3.70 5.79 18.42
CA HIS A 115 4.93 6.39 17.87
C HIS A 115 4.64 7.10 16.55
N LEU A 116 3.96 6.45 15.60
CA LEU A 116 3.54 7.03 14.32
C LEU A 116 2.64 8.27 14.48
N THR A 117 1.77 8.26 15.49
CA THR A 117 0.83 9.37 15.74
C THR A 117 1.49 10.53 16.48
N ASN A 118 2.43 10.24 17.38
CA ASN A 118 3.09 11.22 18.24
C ASN A 118 4.33 11.84 17.57
N HIS A 119 5.06 11.08 16.75
CA HIS A 119 6.17 11.60 15.99
C HIS A 119 5.64 12.47 14.85
N LYS A 120 6.26 13.64 14.69
CA LYS A 120 6.06 14.50 13.53
C LYS A 120 6.80 13.89 12.34
N VAL A 121 6.37 12.70 11.90
CA VAL A 121 6.78 12.18 10.59
C VAL A 121 6.44 13.28 9.59
N ASN A 122 7.44 13.75 8.87
CA ASN A 122 7.22 14.78 7.86
C ASN A 122 6.51 14.13 6.68
N CYS A 123 5.20 13.92 6.81
CA CYS A 123 4.39 13.24 5.81
C CYS A 123 4.47 13.94 4.46
N VAL A 124 4.75 15.25 4.43
CA VAL A 124 4.98 15.95 3.17
C VAL A 124 6.27 15.45 2.51
N GLN A 125 7.37 15.38 3.25
CA GLN A 125 8.63 14.81 2.76
C GLN A 125 8.41 13.37 2.27
N LEU A 126 7.78 12.53 3.10
CA LEU A 126 7.53 11.13 2.77
C LEU A 126 6.68 10.96 1.50
N LEU A 127 5.54 11.66 1.41
CA LEU A 127 4.56 11.44 0.35
C LEU A 127 4.86 12.22 -0.94
N TYR A 128 5.53 13.38 -0.84
CA TYR A 128 5.81 14.22 -2.01
C TYR A 128 7.27 14.19 -2.47
N ASN A 129 8.20 13.67 -1.68
CA ASN A 129 9.59 13.51 -2.10
C ASN A 129 9.98 12.03 -2.16
N ASP A 130 9.93 11.35 -1.03
CA ASP A 130 10.61 10.07 -0.89
C ASP A 130 9.88 8.93 -1.61
N LEU A 131 8.57 8.83 -1.41
CA LEU A 131 7.74 7.84 -2.09
C LEU A 131 7.75 8.06 -3.62
N PRO A 132 7.55 9.29 -4.14
CA PRO A 132 7.71 9.55 -5.57
C PRO A 132 9.10 9.21 -6.11
N TYR A 133 10.17 9.43 -5.34
CA TYR A 133 11.53 9.05 -5.73
C TYR A 133 11.69 7.54 -5.87
N ILE A 134 11.21 6.77 -4.88
CA ILE A 134 11.25 5.30 -4.93
C ILE A 134 10.45 4.78 -6.12
N LEU A 135 9.25 5.32 -6.34
CA LEU A 135 8.37 4.95 -7.45
C LEU A 135 8.97 5.33 -8.81
N ASP A 136 9.57 6.52 -8.94
CA ASP A 136 10.19 6.98 -10.18
C ASP A 136 11.33 6.06 -10.63
N MET A 137 12.23 5.73 -9.71
CA MET A 137 13.32 4.81 -9.99
C MET A 137 12.77 3.43 -10.35
N HIS A 138 11.73 2.96 -9.65
CA HIS A 138 11.11 1.67 -9.96
C HIS A 138 10.41 1.64 -11.30
N CYS A 139 9.62 2.64 -11.64
CA CYS A 139 9.00 2.74 -12.95
C CYS A 139 10.05 2.83 -14.08
N THR A 140 11.15 3.54 -13.85
CA THR A 140 12.24 3.67 -14.82
C THR A 140 12.93 2.32 -15.07
N ILE A 141 13.28 1.60 -13.99
CA ILE A 141 13.90 0.28 -14.08
C ILE A 141 12.93 -0.74 -14.69
N MET A 142 11.66 -0.74 -14.26
CA MET A 142 10.64 -1.64 -14.80
C MET A 142 10.38 -1.40 -16.29
N SER A 143 10.40 -0.14 -16.75
CA SER A 143 10.30 0.15 -18.18
C SER A 143 11.42 -0.54 -18.96
N ARG A 144 12.66 -0.48 -18.45
CA ARG A 144 13.81 -1.16 -19.05
C ARG A 144 13.69 -2.69 -18.99
N VAL A 145 13.21 -3.24 -17.88
CA VAL A 145 12.96 -4.68 -17.74
C VAL A 145 11.95 -5.18 -18.76
N ILE A 146 10.91 -4.40 -19.02
CA ILE A 146 9.90 -4.76 -20.04
C ILE A 146 10.47 -4.62 -21.45
N ASP A 147 11.20 -3.54 -21.73
CA ASP A 147 11.77 -3.29 -23.06
C ASP A 147 12.87 -4.32 -23.44
N GLU A 148 13.69 -4.75 -22.46
CA GLU A 148 14.80 -5.70 -22.66
C GLU A 148 14.47 -7.14 -22.22
N ASP A 149 13.23 -7.40 -21.79
CA ASP A 149 12.74 -8.68 -21.27
C ASP A 149 13.60 -9.32 -20.14
N LEU A 150 14.08 -8.49 -19.21
CA LEU A 150 15.07 -8.90 -18.21
C LEU A 150 14.52 -9.86 -17.14
N SER A 151 15.42 -10.69 -16.59
CA SER A 151 15.14 -11.57 -15.45
C SER A 151 15.17 -10.80 -14.11
N TYR A 152 14.69 -11.45 -13.04
CA TYR A 152 14.74 -10.88 -11.69
C TYR A 152 16.16 -10.56 -11.21
N ASP A 153 17.13 -11.43 -11.49
CA ASP A 153 18.53 -11.20 -11.06
C ASP A 153 19.14 -10.00 -11.81
N GLN A 154 18.82 -9.84 -13.10
CA GLN A 154 19.21 -8.66 -13.87
C GLN A 154 18.52 -7.38 -13.37
N PHE A 155 17.25 -7.48 -12.97
CA PHE A 155 16.54 -6.37 -12.31
C PHE A 155 17.24 -5.95 -11.01
N LEU A 156 17.71 -6.88 -10.18
CA LEU A 156 18.46 -6.56 -8.96
C LEU A 156 19.81 -5.89 -9.27
N GLN A 157 20.50 -6.34 -10.33
CA GLN A 157 21.71 -5.67 -10.82
C GLN A 157 21.45 -4.23 -11.26
N LEU A 158 20.31 -3.94 -11.89
CA LEU A 158 19.92 -2.56 -12.22
C LEU A 158 19.70 -1.69 -10.97
N TYR A 159 19.32 -2.30 -9.86
CA TYR A 159 19.22 -1.65 -8.55
C TYR A 159 20.55 -1.56 -7.80
N LEU A 160 21.60 -2.22 -8.29
CA LEU A 160 22.85 -2.45 -7.55
C LEU A 160 22.57 -3.10 -6.18
N ASP A 161 21.53 -3.94 -6.09
CA ASP A 161 21.14 -4.63 -4.86
C ASP A 161 21.76 -6.02 -4.82
N ASP A 162 22.46 -6.32 -3.73
CA ASP A 162 23.17 -7.60 -3.52
C ASP A 162 22.31 -8.58 -2.70
N HIS A 163 21.04 -8.74 -3.10
CA HIS A 163 20.03 -9.59 -2.43
C HIS A 163 19.83 -9.27 -0.94
N GLN A 164 19.86 -7.98 -0.56
CA GLN A 164 19.83 -7.59 0.84
C GLN A 164 18.42 -7.61 1.46
N TYR A 165 17.39 -7.78 0.64
CA TYR A 165 16.00 -7.87 1.08
C TYR A 165 15.53 -9.33 1.16
N PRO A 166 14.76 -9.70 2.21
CA PRO A 166 14.17 -8.83 3.24
C PRO A 166 15.08 -8.50 4.44
N SER A 167 16.29 -9.07 4.54
CA SER A 167 17.17 -8.99 5.72
C SER A 167 17.39 -7.57 6.26
N ASN A 168 17.56 -6.58 5.40
CA ASN A 168 17.71 -5.17 5.80
C ASN A 168 16.53 -4.62 6.61
N ILE A 169 15.30 -5.05 6.30
CA ILE A 169 14.10 -4.63 7.05
C ILE A 169 14.14 -5.23 8.44
N ILE A 170 14.52 -6.51 8.53
CA ILE A 170 14.57 -7.24 9.78
C ILE A 170 15.63 -6.64 10.70
N ILE A 171 16.83 -6.33 10.17
CA ILE A 171 17.90 -5.68 10.93
C ILE A 171 17.41 -4.36 11.54
N LYS A 172 16.72 -3.51 10.75
CA LYS A 172 16.14 -2.24 11.25
C LYS A 172 15.04 -2.45 12.29
N LEU A 173 14.22 -3.49 12.13
CA LEU A 173 13.21 -3.84 13.13
C LEU A 173 13.87 -4.36 14.42
N MET A 174 14.96 -5.13 14.31
CA MET A 174 15.71 -5.59 15.49
C MET A 174 16.33 -4.43 16.26
N THR A 175 16.84 -3.40 15.57
CA THR A 175 17.40 -2.21 16.25
C THR A 175 16.35 -1.45 17.07
N LEU A 176 15.06 -1.53 16.71
CA LEU A 176 13.97 -0.90 17.46
C LEU A 176 13.58 -1.67 18.72
N VAL A 177 13.87 -2.97 18.78
CA VAL A 177 13.42 -3.86 19.86
C VAL A 177 14.48 -3.98 20.98
N GLU A 178 15.66 -3.35 20.82
CA GLU A 178 16.77 -3.32 21.81
C GLU A 178 16.99 -4.69 22.49
N ASN A 179 17.19 -5.73 21.68
CA ASN A 179 17.22 -7.09 22.18
C ASN A 179 18.56 -7.78 21.92
N ASP A 180 19.20 -8.22 23.01
CA ASP A 180 20.48 -8.95 23.01
C ASP A 180 20.32 -10.47 22.87
N SER A 181 19.11 -11.01 22.94
CA SER A 181 18.86 -12.46 22.88
C SER A 181 18.90 -12.99 21.44
N GLU A 182 19.86 -13.88 21.17
CA GLU A 182 20.00 -14.58 19.88
C GLU A 182 18.76 -15.39 19.51
N LEU A 183 18.11 -16.02 20.50
CA LEU A 183 16.91 -16.83 20.27
C LEU A 183 15.75 -15.96 19.78
N GLN A 184 15.53 -14.82 20.44
CA GLN A 184 14.49 -13.89 20.06
C GLN A 184 14.80 -13.25 18.70
N LYS A 185 16.07 -13.00 18.38
CA LYS A 185 16.49 -12.55 17.05
C LYS A 185 16.14 -13.59 15.97
N ALA A 186 16.55 -14.85 16.14
CA ALA A 186 16.24 -15.91 15.19
C ALA A 186 14.72 -16.14 15.03
N PHE A 187 13.97 -16.04 16.14
CA PHE A 187 12.52 -16.13 16.11
C PHE A 187 11.89 -14.97 15.32
N LEU A 188 12.31 -13.73 15.57
CA LEU A 188 11.80 -12.57 14.86
C LEU A 188 12.22 -12.56 13.39
N GLU A 189 13.41 -13.05 13.05
CA GLU A 189 13.83 -13.28 11.66
C GLU A 189 12.89 -14.26 10.95
N GLY A 190 12.57 -15.41 11.57
CA GLY A 190 11.62 -16.37 10.98
C GLY A 190 10.18 -15.85 10.92
N LEU A 191 9.73 -15.12 11.93
CA LEU A 191 8.37 -14.55 11.97
C LEU A 191 8.23 -13.40 10.97
N LEU A 192 9.11 -12.40 11.01
CA LEU A 192 8.99 -11.20 10.19
C LEU A 192 9.48 -11.47 8.77
N GLY A 193 10.60 -12.14 8.60
CA GLY A 193 11.19 -12.46 7.30
C GLY A 193 10.38 -13.51 6.55
N ASP A 194 10.43 -14.75 7.02
CA ASP A 194 9.93 -15.90 6.25
C ASP A 194 8.40 -15.98 6.22
N LEU A 195 7.72 -15.51 7.27
CA LEU A 195 6.26 -15.58 7.35
C LEU A 195 5.59 -14.32 6.84
N LEU A 196 5.86 -13.16 7.45
CA LEU A 196 5.15 -11.93 7.08
C LEU A 196 5.66 -11.37 5.75
N LEU A 197 6.95 -11.08 5.63
CA LEU A 197 7.51 -10.43 4.45
C LEU A 197 7.49 -11.38 3.25
N ASP A 198 7.95 -12.62 3.38
CA ASP A 198 8.01 -13.51 2.23
C ASP A 198 6.62 -14.00 1.81
N LYS A 199 5.88 -14.67 2.72
CA LYS A 199 4.61 -15.30 2.36
C LYS A 199 3.45 -14.32 2.26
N ILE A 200 3.29 -13.39 3.21
CA ILE A 200 2.11 -12.51 3.21
C ILE A 200 2.28 -11.39 2.19
N VAL A 201 3.42 -10.68 2.18
CA VAL A 201 3.63 -9.63 1.18
C VAL A 201 3.69 -10.23 -0.22
N GLY A 202 4.41 -11.34 -0.42
CA GLY A 202 4.45 -12.03 -1.72
C GLY A 202 3.06 -12.39 -2.25
N LYS A 203 2.14 -12.81 -1.37
CA LYS A 203 0.74 -13.03 -1.75
C LYS A 203 0.00 -11.72 -2.03
N ALA A 204 0.12 -10.72 -1.16
CA ALA A 204 -0.60 -9.46 -1.30
C ALA A 204 -0.21 -8.67 -2.56
N VAL A 205 1.03 -8.84 -3.03
CA VAL A 205 1.56 -8.20 -4.25
C VAL A 205 1.48 -9.08 -5.50
N ALA A 206 0.75 -10.20 -5.42
CA ALA A 206 0.50 -11.04 -6.58
C ALA A 206 -0.17 -10.19 -7.69
N PRO A 207 0.30 -10.26 -8.96
CA PRO A 207 -0.11 -9.34 -10.00
C PRO A 207 -1.63 -9.23 -10.18
N TYR A 208 -2.36 -10.34 -10.13
CA TYR A 208 -3.81 -10.34 -10.28
C TYR A 208 -4.54 -9.62 -9.14
N LEU A 209 -4.00 -9.62 -7.92
CA LEU A 209 -4.56 -8.87 -6.79
C LEU A 209 -4.26 -7.38 -6.95
N VAL A 210 -3.03 -7.03 -7.33
CA VAL A 210 -2.63 -5.63 -7.57
C VAL A 210 -3.50 -5.02 -8.68
N ILE A 211 -3.66 -5.74 -9.79
CA ILE A 211 -4.52 -5.34 -10.91
C ILE A 211 -5.98 -5.19 -10.47
N LYS A 212 -6.55 -6.16 -9.75
CA LYS A 212 -7.92 -6.05 -9.23
C LYS A 212 -8.09 -4.85 -8.29
N GLY A 213 -7.08 -4.58 -7.45
CA GLY A 213 -7.04 -3.40 -6.59
C GLY A 213 -7.08 -2.11 -7.39
N ILE A 214 -6.25 -2.00 -8.43
CA ILE A 214 -6.22 -0.85 -9.34
C ILE A 214 -7.55 -0.70 -10.06
N THR A 215 -8.10 -1.77 -10.65
CA THR A 215 -9.41 -1.75 -11.32
C THR A 215 -10.50 -1.26 -10.38
N SER A 216 -10.56 -1.81 -9.16
CA SER A 216 -11.54 -1.38 -8.15
C SER A 216 -11.40 0.10 -7.79
N MET A 217 -10.16 0.62 -7.68
CA MET A 217 -9.92 2.03 -7.45
C MET A 217 -10.37 2.89 -8.64
N CYS A 218 -10.09 2.46 -9.88
CA CYS A 218 -10.57 3.13 -11.08
C CYS A 218 -12.10 3.17 -11.13
N ASP A 219 -12.77 2.05 -10.88
CA ASP A 219 -14.22 1.96 -10.89
C ASP A 219 -14.84 2.88 -9.84
N LYS A 220 -14.28 2.93 -8.62
CA LYS A 220 -14.69 3.90 -7.59
C LYS A 220 -14.55 5.34 -8.08
N LEU A 221 -13.43 5.69 -8.73
CA LEU A 221 -13.22 7.03 -9.29
C LEU A 221 -14.21 7.38 -10.42
N LEU A 222 -14.65 6.40 -11.20
CA LEU A 222 -15.65 6.57 -12.24
C LEU A 222 -17.08 6.69 -11.65
N HIS A 223 -17.40 5.93 -10.60
CA HIS A 223 -18.73 5.89 -9.98
C HIS A 223 -19.01 7.07 -9.04
N VAL A 224 -18.02 7.56 -8.29
CA VAL A 224 -18.19 8.70 -7.37
C VAL A 224 -18.77 9.91 -8.12
N ASP A 225 -18.40 10.10 -9.37
CA ASP A 225 -18.86 11.21 -10.19
C ASP A 225 -20.25 11.03 -10.80
N LEU A 226 -20.69 9.80 -11.14
CA LEU A 226 -22.05 9.56 -11.62
C LEU A 226 -23.09 9.94 -10.54
N SER A 227 -22.78 9.67 -9.27
CA SER A 227 -23.63 10.07 -8.14
C SER A 227 -23.70 11.59 -7.94
N ASN A 228 -22.63 12.31 -8.30
CA ASN A 228 -22.56 13.77 -8.22
C ASN A 228 -23.18 14.45 -9.45
N THR A 229 -22.96 13.89 -10.65
CA THR A 229 -23.49 14.44 -11.91
C THR A 229 -24.97 14.15 -12.12
N ALA A 230 -25.52 13.04 -11.58
CA ALA A 230 -26.97 12.80 -11.56
C ALA A 230 -27.74 13.84 -10.72
N LYS A 231 -27.08 14.49 -9.74
CA LYS A 231 -27.65 15.62 -8.99
C LYS A 231 -27.56 16.96 -9.73
N GLU A 232 -26.73 17.06 -10.77
CA GLU A 232 -26.47 18.30 -11.52
C GLU A 232 -27.06 18.30 -12.95
N ALA A 233 -27.69 17.20 -13.38
CA ALA A 233 -28.24 17.03 -14.74
C ALA A 233 -29.55 17.81 -15.02
N GLY A 234 -29.76 18.95 -14.36
CA GLY A 234 -30.91 19.83 -14.55
C GLY A 234 -30.63 21.13 -15.33
N GLU A 235 -29.38 21.49 -15.59
CA GLU A 235 -29.08 22.80 -16.21
C GLU A 235 -28.29 22.69 -17.53
N THR A 236 -28.94 23.20 -18.57
CA THR A 236 -28.48 23.24 -19.95
C THR A 236 -27.13 23.96 -20.10
N ASN A 237 -26.20 23.28 -20.77
CA ASN A 237 -24.82 23.70 -21.00
C ASN A 237 -24.71 24.97 -21.86
N SER A 238 -24.35 26.09 -21.23
CA SER A 238 -23.64 27.20 -21.87
C SER A 238 -22.19 27.18 -21.42
N TRP A 239 -21.24 27.32 -22.35
CA TRP A 239 -19.81 27.41 -22.03
C TRP A 239 -19.51 28.59 -21.08
N ILE A 240 -20.36 29.62 -21.09
CA ILE A 240 -20.30 30.78 -20.21
C ILE A 240 -20.69 30.41 -18.77
N SER A 241 -21.70 29.56 -18.56
CA SER A 241 -22.08 29.14 -17.20
C SER A 241 -21.03 28.21 -16.59
N ARG A 242 -20.31 27.42 -17.39
CA ARG A 242 -19.14 26.64 -16.92
C ARG A 242 -17.95 27.53 -16.53
N ALA A 243 -17.66 28.57 -17.32
CA ALA A 243 -16.64 29.56 -16.99
C ALA A 243 -17.02 30.34 -15.72
N GLU A 244 -18.31 30.68 -15.56
CA GLU A 244 -18.84 31.34 -14.38
C GLU A 244 -18.82 30.44 -13.14
N HIS A 245 -19.11 29.13 -13.29
CA HIS A 245 -18.98 28.16 -12.19
C HIS A 245 -17.52 27.91 -11.80
N MET A 246 -16.58 27.93 -12.76
CA MET A 246 -15.15 27.95 -12.47
C MET A 246 -14.69 29.28 -11.85
N LEU A 247 -15.29 30.41 -12.23
CA LEU A 247 -15.04 31.73 -11.62
C LEU A 247 -15.60 31.83 -10.20
N ARG A 248 -16.76 31.23 -9.92
CA ARG A 248 -17.33 31.12 -8.55
C ARG A 248 -16.59 30.09 -7.69
N ARG A 249 -16.14 28.96 -8.26
CA ARG A 249 -15.21 28.06 -7.55
C ARG A 249 -13.84 28.70 -7.32
N SER A 250 -13.38 29.55 -8.24
CA SER A 250 -12.17 30.34 -8.04
C SER A 250 -12.40 31.56 -7.17
N SER A 251 -13.62 32.03 -6.91
CA SER A 251 -13.89 33.02 -5.86
C SER A 251 -13.74 32.38 -4.47
N HIS A 252 -14.14 31.11 -4.32
CA HIS A 252 -13.76 30.32 -3.15
C HIS A 252 -12.25 30.09 -3.09
N PHE A 253 -11.59 29.81 -4.21
CA PHE A 253 -10.13 29.74 -4.28
C PHE A 253 -9.50 31.08 -3.90
N ILE A 254 -10.03 32.22 -4.35
CA ILE A 254 -9.59 33.58 -4.00
C ILE A 254 -9.84 33.84 -2.51
N SER A 255 -10.95 33.39 -1.93
CA SER A 255 -11.21 33.48 -0.48
C SER A 255 -10.28 32.57 0.34
N TYR A 256 -9.92 31.39 -0.18
CA TYR A 256 -8.89 30.50 0.35
C TYR A 256 -7.49 31.10 0.20
N LEU A 257 -7.24 31.82 -0.90
CA LEU A 257 -6.03 32.59 -1.13
C LEU A 257 -5.97 33.74 -0.15
N THR A 258 -7.06 34.49 0.05
CA THR A 258 -7.09 35.61 1.00
C THR A 258 -6.94 35.11 2.44
N SER A 259 -7.51 33.96 2.80
CA SER A 259 -7.32 33.35 4.12
C SER A 259 -5.92 32.75 4.31
N ALA A 260 -5.34 32.17 3.26
CA ALA A 260 -3.95 31.70 3.25
C ALA A 260 -2.93 32.86 3.33
N PHE A 261 -3.25 34.03 2.77
CA PHE A 261 -2.48 35.26 2.92
C PHE A 261 -2.75 35.99 4.25
N SER A 262 -3.91 35.76 4.88
CA SER A 262 -4.34 36.41 6.13
C SER A 262 -3.92 35.68 7.42
N LEU A 263 -3.34 34.47 7.33
CA LEU A 263 -2.98 33.67 8.51
C LEU A 263 -1.65 34.12 9.15
N LYS A 264 -1.70 35.26 9.85
CA LYS A 264 -0.83 35.53 11.00
C LYS A 264 -1.10 34.44 12.07
N GLY A 265 -0.35 33.33 12.08
CA GLY A 265 -0.25 32.50 13.29
C GLY A 265 -0.15 30.98 13.14
N ARG A 266 -0.44 30.37 11.99
CA ARG A 266 -0.24 28.91 11.84
C ARG A 266 1.20 28.62 11.41
N LYS A 267 2.05 28.23 12.36
CA LYS A 267 3.40 27.69 12.07
C LYS A 267 3.24 26.35 11.36
N THR A 268 3.00 26.35 10.06
CA THR A 268 3.16 25.15 9.24
C THR A 268 4.62 24.72 9.32
N THR A 269 4.83 23.45 9.68
CA THR A 269 6.13 22.83 9.96
C THR A 269 7.02 22.64 8.73
N MET A 270 6.56 23.07 7.55
CA MET A 270 7.36 23.13 6.32
C MET A 270 8.37 24.28 6.35
N LYS A 271 9.30 24.27 7.31
CA LYS A 271 10.46 25.18 7.26
C LYS A 271 11.39 24.70 6.14
N GLY A 272 11.27 25.30 4.96
CA GLY A 272 12.38 25.41 4.01
C GLY A 272 12.29 24.61 2.70
N VAL A 273 11.32 23.69 2.53
CA VAL A 273 11.20 22.97 1.24
C VAL A 273 10.39 23.82 0.26
N LEU A 274 11.05 24.32 -0.78
CA LEU A 274 10.41 24.98 -1.91
C LEU A 274 9.48 23.98 -2.59
N CYS A 275 8.19 24.31 -2.64
CA CYS A 275 7.17 23.42 -3.18
C CYS A 275 7.45 23.04 -4.63
N ALA A 276 8.02 23.97 -5.39
CA ALA A 276 8.45 23.76 -6.76
C ALA A 276 9.53 22.67 -6.91
N HIS A 277 10.27 22.33 -5.85
CA HIS A 277 11.32 21.30 -5.87
C HIS A 277 10.87 19.96 -5.30
N LEU A 278 9.57 19.79 -5.01
CA LEU A 278 9.06 18.48 -4.60
C LEU A 278 9.30 17.44 -5.70
N TYR A 279 9.85 16.28 -5.31
CA TYR A 279 10.19 15.21 -6.25
C TYR A 279 8.96 14.67 -6.96
N LEU A 280 7.75 14.81 -6.39
CA LEU A 280 6.48 14.48 -7.04
C LEU A 280 6.40 15.09 -8.45
N PHE A 281 6.84 16.33 -8.65
CA PHE A 281 6.79 16.96 -9.98
C PHE A 281 7.81 16.33 -10.94
N THR A 282 8.98 15.93 -10.45
CA THR A 282 9.98 15.18 -11.23
C THR A 282 9.46 13.80 -11.61
N PHE A 283 8.87 13.08 -10.66
CA PHE A 283 8.21 11.79 -10.89
C PHE A 283 7.10 11.92 -11.94
N LEU A 284 6.18 12.88 -11.78
CA LEU A 284 5.10 13.13 -12.75
C LEU A 284 5.65 13.48 -14.14
N LYS A 285 6.73 14.26 -14.21
CA LYS A 285 7.41 14.58 -15.48
C LYS A 285 7.98 13.31 -16.15
N ASN A 286 8.64 12.45 -15.38
CA ASN A 286 9.29 11.25 -15.88
C ASN A 286 8.27 10.19 -16.31
N ILE A 287 7.27 9.89 -15.46
CA ILE A 287 6.26 8.86 -15.75
C ILE A 287 5.41 9.22 -16.97
N THR A 288 5.13 10.51 -17.19
CA THR A 288 4.38 10.97 -18.37
C THR A 288 5.25 11.20 -19.61
N LYS A 289 6.58 11.10 -19.47
CA LYS A 289 7.57 11.47 -20.51
C LYS A 289 7.25 12.85 -21.12
N LEU A 290 6.82 13.80 -20.27
CA LEU A 290 6.20 15.04 -20.73
C LEU A 290 7.11 15.88 -21.62
N GLN A 291 8.40 15.91 -21.31
CA GLN A 291 9.41 16.64 -22.08
C GLN A 291 9.45 16.18 -23.54
N GLY A 292 9.37 14.87 -23.80
CA GLY A 292 9.39 14.32 -25.16
C GLY A 292 8.05 14.46 -25.88
N ARG A 293 6.93 14.38 -25.16
CA ARG A 293 5.59 14.36 -25.78
C ARG A 293 4.97 15.75 -25.96
N LYS A 294 5.17 16.63 -24.99
CA LYS A 294 4.63 18.00 -24.95
C LYS A 294 5.69 18.97 -24.44
N PRO A 295 6.73 19.27 -25.25
CA PRO A 295 7.82 20.15 -24.84
C PRO A 295 7.33 21.55 -24.44
N ALA A 296 6.29 22.08 -25.10
CA ALA A 296 5.70 23.37 -24.75
C ALA A 296 5.04 23.38 -23.35
N LEU A 297 4.32 22.32 -22.99
CA LEU A 297 3.73 22.20 -21.65
C LEU A 297 4.83 22.06 -20.59
N TYR A 298 5.85 21.26 -20.89
CA TYR A 298 7.02 21.11 -20.03
C TYR A 298 7.74 22.45 -19.78
N SER A 299 8.01 23.21 -20.84
CA SER A 299 8.59 24.56 -20.72
C SER A 299 7.70 25.50 -19.92
N SER A 300 6.37 25.43 -20.11
CA SER A 300 5.41 26.23 -19.33
C SER A 300 5.44 25.87 -17.84
N MET A 301 5.50 24.58 -17.51
CA MET A 301 5.66 24.12 -16.13
C MET A 301 7.00 24.56 -15.53
N LYS A 302 8.08 24.56 -16.30
CA LYS A 302 9.40 25.05 -15.86
C LYS A 302 9.42 26.56 -15.64
N LEU A 303 8.73 27.32 -16.48
CA LEU A 303 8.53 28.75 -16.26
C LEU A 303 7.72 28.99 -14.98
N LEU A 304 6.62 28.24 -14.78
CA LEU A 304 5.83 28.33 -13.55
C LEU A 304 6.66 27.96 -12.31
N GLN A 305 7.49 26.91 -12.39
CA GLN A 305 8.41 26.52 -11.33
C GLN A 305 9.36 27.67 -10.97
N SER A 306 10.00 28.30 -11.98
CA SER A 306 10.87 29.45 -11.79
C SER A 306 10.14 30.68 -11.21
N LEU A 307 8.88 30.91 -11.60
CA LEU A 307 8.04 31.97 -11.03
C LEU A 307 7.71 31.70 -9.57
N VAL A 308 7.38 30.46 -9.21
CA VAL A 308 7.14 30.02 -7.82
C VAL A 308 8.40 30.22 -6.98
N ASP A 309 9.57 29.87 -7.50
CA ASP A 309 10.85 30.02 -6.79
C ASP A 309 11.21 31.49 -6.54
N ARG A 310 10.90 32.37 -7.50
CA ARG A 310 11.13 33.81 -7.37
C ARG A 310 10.11 34.49 -6.44
N TRP A 311 8.87 34.02 -6.42
CA TRP A 311 7.78 34.68 -5.72
C TRP A 311 7.42 33.95 -4.42
N LYS A 312 8.10 34.30 -3.32
CA LYS A 312 7.89 33.74 -1.97
C LYS A 312 6.41 33.59 -1.54
N PRO A 313 5.50 34.57 -1.82
CA PRO A 313 4.10 34.43 -1.46
C PRO A 313 3.41 33.26 -2.18
N LEU A 314 3.73 33.05 -3.46
CA LEU A 314 3.19 31.94 -4.26
C LEU A 314 3.72 30.59 -3.78
N ASN A 315 5.00 30.50 -3.44
CA ASN A 315 5.56 29.30 -2.84
C ASN A 315 4.88 28.98 -1.50
N HIS A 316 4.70 29.97 -0.62
CA HIS A 316 4.01 29.78 0.66
C HIS A 316 2.58 29.30 0.48
N MET A 317 1.84 29.91 -0.46
CA MET A 317 0.49 29.53 -0.83
C MET A 317 0.43 28.08 -1.34
N LEU A 318 1.35 27.67 -2.22
CA LEU A 318 1.38 26.31 -2.76
C LEU A 318 1.75 25.29 -1.68
N SER A 319 2.74 25.58 -0.83
CA SER A 319 3.09 24.76 0.33
C SER A 319 1.90 24.61 1.30
N ASN A 320 1.15 25.69 1.56
CA ASN A 320 -0.04 25.63 2.41
C ASN A 320 -1.17 24.83 1.75
N LEU A 321 -1.37 24.96 0.43
CA LEU A 321 -2.35 24.16 -0.30
C LEU A 321 -2.01 22.68 -0.21
N ILE A 322 -0.76 22.31 -0.47
CA ILE A 322 -0.29 20.93 -0.37
C ILE A 322 -0.44 20.41 1.07
N GLY A 323 0.01 21.19 2.07
CA GLY A 323 -0.14 20.83 3.48
C GLY A 323 -1.60 20.62 3.87
N ASN A 324 -2.50 21.52 3.47
CA ASN A 324 -3.92 21.40 3.74
C ASN A 324 -4.55 20.20 3.04
N VAL A 325 -4.22 19.96 1.76
CA VAL A 325 -4.70 18.76 1.04
C VAL A 325 -4.22 17.49 1.73
N LEU A 326 -2.96 17.46 2.16
CA LEU A 326 -2.40 16.32 2.84
C LEU A 326 -3.08 16.07 4.19
N GLU A 327 -3.20 17.09 5.03
CA GLU A 327 -3.84 17.01 6.35
C GLU A 327 -5.33 16.66 6.24
N GLN A 328 -6.06 17.26 5.28
CA GLN A 328 -7.51 17.09 5.17
C GLN A 328 -7.93 15.84 4.39
N LYS A 329 -7.17 15.46 3.35
CA LYS A 329 -7.58 14.39 2.42
C LYS A 329 -6.76 13.12 2.49
N VAL A 330 -5.52 13.15 2.96
CA VAL A 330 -4.66 11.95 2.95
C VAL A 330 -4.51 11.39 4.36
N LEU A 331 -4.13 12.24 5.31
CA LEU A 331 -3.89 11.87 6.72
C LEU A 331 -5.15 11.86 7.59
N ARG A 332 -6.34 11.94 6.98
CA ARG A 332 -7.58 11.88 7.74
C ARG A 332 -7.74 10.47 8.32
N ARG A 333 -8.00 10.40 9.63
CA ARG A 333 -8.17 9.14 10.38
C ARG A 333 -9.22 8.21 9.72
N ASP A 334 -10.26 8.80 9.13
CA ASP A 334 -11.31 8.08 8.42
C ASP A 334 -10.78 7.31 7.19
N ASN A 335 -9.77 7.83 6.49
CA ASN A 335 -9.19 7.12 5.35
C ASN A 335 -8.39 5.89 5.79
N VAL A 336 -7.72 5.97 6.94
CA VAL A 336 -6.99 4.81 7.50
C VAL A 336 -8.00 3.70 7.79
N HIS A 337 -9.16 4.06 8.34
CA HIS A 337 -10.26 3.13 8.56
C HIS A 337 -10.72 2.46 7.25
N ASP A 338 -10.99 3.25 6.21
CA ASP A 338 -11.44 2.74 4.91
C ASP A 338 -10.39 1.84 4.23
N ILE A 339 -9.10 2.21 4.31
CA ILE A 339 -7.99 1.43 3.77
C ILE A 339 -7.86 0.09 4.52
N CYS A 340 -7.87 0.12 5.86
CA CYS A 340 -7.80 -1.09 6.66
C CYS A 340 -8.99 -2.02 6.43
N ASN A 341 -10.20 -1.48 6.32
CA ASN A 341 -11.38 -2.27 5.97
C ASN A 341 -11.28 -2.86 4.56
N SER A 342 -10.84 -2.07 3.58
CA SER A 342 -10.64 -2.55 2.21
C SER A 342 -9.61 -3.68 2.16
N LEU A 343 -8.49 -3.53 2.88
CA LEU A 343 -7.46 -4.55 2.97
C LEU A 343 -7.96 -5.80 3.72
N ARG A 344 -8.74 -5.62 4.79
CA ARG A 344 -9.37 -6.73 5.51
C ARG A 344 -10.34 -7.49 4.61
N HIS A 345 -11.24 -6.82 3.89
CA HIS A 345 -12.16 -7.50 2.98
C HIS A 345 -11.43 -8.19 1.82
N ALA A 346 -10.30 -7.63 1.37
CA ALA A 346 -9.49 -8.23 0.32
C ALA A 346 -8.77 -9.50 0.78
N LEU A 347 -8.19 -9.48 1.98
CA LEU A 347 -7.43 -10.61 2.54
C LEU A 347 -8.30 -11.64 3.28
N PHE A 348 -9.40 -11.20 3.87
CA PHE A 348 -10.32 -11.96 4.72
C PHE A 348 -11.78 -11.62 4.35
N PRO A 349 -12.31 -12.07 3.20
CA PRO A 349 -13.66 -11.71 2.75
C PRO A 349 -14.76 -12.01 3.79
N ASN A 350 -14.58 -13.11 4.53
CA ASN A 350 -15.50 -13.63 5.54
C ASN A 350 -15.07 -13.34 6.99
N ASP A 351 -13.99 -12.56 7.18
CA ASP A 351 -13.45 -12.20 8.50
C ASP A 351 -13.14 -13.42 9.40
N ASN A 352 -12.74 -14.54 8.79
CA ASN A 352 -12.41 -15.75 9.52
C ASN A 352 -11.08 -16.35 9.06
N LYS A 353 -11.06 -17.13 7.98
CA LYS A 353 -9.82 -17.57 7.36
C LYS A 353 -9.30 -16.49 6.41
N MET A 354 -7.98 -16.45 6.23
CA MET A 354 -7.42 -15.75 5.07
C MET A 354 -8.05 -16.39 3.84
N GLY A 355 -8.66 -15.56 2.98
CA GLY A 355 -9.48 -16.05 1.86
C GLY A 355 -8.74 -17.16 1.14
N GLU A 356 -9.45 -18.26 0.86
CA GLU A 356 -8.89 -19.41 0.13
C GLU A 356 -8.14 -18.89 -1.08
N GLN A 357 -6.99 -19.50 -1.38
CA GLN A 357 -6.26 -19.20 -2.60
C GLN A 357 -7.26 -19.32 -3.74
N LYS A 358 -7.76 -18.19 -4.25
CA LYS A 358 -8.42 -18.20 -5.55
C LYS A 358 -7.37 -18.86 -6.44
N PRO A 359 -7.69 -20.01 -7.06
CA PRO A 359 -6.73 -20.69 -7.91
C PRO A 359 -6.13 -19.62 -8.81
N GLU A 360 -4.80 -19.63 -8.96
CA GLU A 360 -4.13 -18.65 -9.81
C GLU A 360 -4.93 -18.57 -11.11
N PRO A 361 -5.36 -17.35 -11.51
CA PRO A 361 -6.27 -17.22 -12.63
C PRO A 361 -5.63 -17.92 -13.83
N SER A 362 -6.45 -18.62 -14.61
CA SER A 362 -5.94 -19.25 -15.83
C SER A 362 -5.22 -18.20 -16.69
N PRO A 363 -4.25 -18.57 -17.54
CA PRO A 363 -3.57 -17.61 -18.40
C PRO A 363 -4.54 -16.74 -19.20
N GLU A 364 -5.68 -17.31 -19.62
CA GLU A 364 -6.75 -16.61 -20.32
C GLU A 364 -7.49 -15.61 -19.42
N GLU A 365 -7.85 -16.01 -18.20
CA GLU A 365 -8.46 -15.13 -17.21
C GLU A 365 -7.52 -13.97 -16.82
N LEU A 366 -6.22 -14.24 -16.69
CA LEU A 366 -5.24 -13.20 -16.39
C LEU A 366 -5.16 -12.17 -17.52
N VAL A 367 -5.21 -12.59 -18.79
CA VAL A 367 -5.29 -11.69 -19.94
C VAL A 367 -6.57 -10.85 -19.90
N GLN A 368 -7.71 -11.44 -19.55
CA GLN A 368 -8.96 -10.69 -19.39
C GLN A 368 -8.86 -9.64 -18.27
N LEU A 369 -8.29 -10.00 -17.11
CA LEU A 369 -8.07 -9.08 -16.00
C LEU A 369 -7.12 -7.93 -16.38
N LYS A 370 -6.05 -8.21 -17.12
CA LYS A 370 -5.14 -7.18 -17.67
C LYS A 370 -5.91 -6.21 -18.56
N LEU A 371 -6.66 -6.73 -19.54
CA LEU A 371 -7.42 -5.92 -20.49
C LEU A 371 -8.47 -5.05 -19.78
N GLN A 372 -9.18 -5.63 -18.80
CA GLN A 372 -10.15 -4.90 -17.98
C GLN A 372 -9.47 -3.74 -17.24
N CYS A 373 -8.35 -4.00 -16.55
CA CYS A 373 -7.60 -2.97 -15.85
C CYS A 373 -7.10 -1.86 -16.79
N ILE A 374 -6.53 -2.22 -17.94
CA ILE A 374 -6.07 -1.26 -18.95
C ILE A 374 -7.25 -0.38 -19.41
N ASN A 375 -8.43 -0.97 -19.64
CA ASN A 375 -9.62 -0.23 -20.05
C ASN A 375 -10.13 0.70 -18.93
N SER A 376 -10.27 0.22 -17.70
CA SER A 376 -10.69 1.05 -16.56
C SER A 376 -9.72 2.21 -16.31
N MET A 377 -8.40 1.95 -16.35
CA MET A 377 -7.39 3.01 -16.23
C MET A 377 -7.48 4.02 -17.38
N TRP A 378 -7.71 3.55 -18.60
CA TRP A 378 -7.85 4.40 -19.77
C TRP A 378 -9.12 5.27 -19.73
N GLU A 379 -10.25 4.70 -19.29
CA GLU A 379 -11.50 5.44 -19.10
C GLU A 379 -11.34 6.55 -18.07
N VAL A 380 -10.63 6.29 -16.96
CA VAL A 380 -10.23 7.33 -16.00
C VAL A 380 -9.39 8.41 -16.69
N CYS A 381 -8.38 8.03 -17.49
CA CYS A 381 -7.57 9.00 -18.22
C CYS A 381 -8.40 9.87 -19.19
N GLN A 382 -9.35 9.29 -19.91
CA GLN A 382 -10.24 10.03 -20.81
C GLN A 382 -11.19 10.95 -20.03
N ARG A 383 -11.78 10.45 -18.95
CA ARG A 383 -12.69 11.19 -18.07
C ARG A 383 -12.05 12.46 -17.52
N TYR A 384 -10.81 12.36 -17.05
CA TYR A 384 -10.05 13.50 -16.53
C TYR A 384 -9.24 14.24 -17.60
N ARG A 385 -9.42 13.89 -18.88
CA ARG A 385 -8.70 14.48 -20.04
C ARG A 385 -7.17 14.43 -19.91
N LEU A 386 -6.65 13.42 -19.22
CA LEU A 386 -5.21 13.22 -19.04
C LEU A 386 -4.50 12.90 -20.36
N GLU A 387 -5.21 12.31 -21.33
CA GLU A 387 -4.69 12.15 -22.70
C GLU A 387 -4.37 13.51 -23.33
N GLY A 388 -5.26 14.49 -23.14
CA GLY A 388 -5.13 15.84 -23.69
C GLY A 388 -4.15 16.70 -22.91
N ILE A 389 -4.06 16.52 -21.59
CA ILE A 389 -3.18 17.34 -20.74
C ILE A 389 -1.76 16.76 -20.73
N LEU A 390 -1.61 15.47 -20.44
CA LEU A 390 -0.33 14.82 -20.18
C LEU A 390 0.19 14.00 -21.37
N ALA A 391 -0.53 13.94 -22.50
CA ALA A 391 -0.21 13.08 -23.63
C ALA A 391 -0.06 11.60 -23.27
N ILE A 392 -0.82 11.15 -22.25
CA ILE A 392 -0.90 9.74 -21.88
C ILE A 392 -1.67 8.99 -22.97
N LYS A 393 -1.14 7.85 -23.38
CA LYS A 393 -1.73 6.95 -24.38
C LYS A 393 -2.16 5.65 -23.71
N LYS A 394 -3.12 4.95 -24.32
CA LYS A 394 -3.54 3.61 -23.87
C LYS A 394 -2.39 2.61 -23.81
N THR A 395 -1.42 2.75 -24.71
CA THR A 395 -0.19 1.92 -24.72
C THR A 395 0.65 2.09 -23.44
N ASP A 396 0.61 3.25 -22.79
CA ASP A 396 1.34 3.46 -21.54
C ASP A 396 0.70 2.69 -20.38
N MET A 397 -0.63 2.60 -20.38
CA MET A 397 -1.37 1.79 -19.40
C MET A 397 -1.05 0.30 -19.60
N GLN A 398 -0.93 -0.13 -20.86
CA GLN A 398 -0.53 -1.50 -21.18
C GLN A 398 0.88 -1.80 -20.66
N VAL A 399 1.88 -0.98 -20.98
CA VAL A 399 3.26 -1.17 -20.48
C VAL A 399 3.30 -1.18 -18.96
N PHE A 400 2.55 -0.30 -18.30
CA PHE A 400 2.45 -0.27 -16.84
C PHE A 400 1.86 -1.56 -16.26
N VAL A 401 0.73 -2.03 -16.80
CA VAL A 401 0.06 -3.27 -16.35
C VAL A 401 0.92 -4.50 -16.65
N ASP A 402 1.60 -4.54 -17.79
CA ASP A 402 2.54 -5.60 -18.14
C ASP A 402 3.76 -5.59 -17.20
N GLY A 403 4.25 -4.41 -16.80
CA GLY A 403 5.23 -4.22 -15.73
C GLY A 403 4.82 -4.91 -14.43
N ILE A 404 3.61 -4.61 -13.93
CA ILE A 404 3.06 -5.22 -12.70
C ILE A 404 2.96 -6.74 -12.83
N CYS A 405 2.65 -7.24 -14.02
CA CYS A 405 2.49 -8.67 -14.28
C CYS A 405 3.77 -9.42 -14.62
N LYS A 406 4.92 -8.76 -14.73
CA LYS A 406 6.17 -9.38 -15.16
C LYS A 406 6.68 -10.43 -14.17
N ASP A 407 6.82 -10.03 -12.89
CA ASP A 407 7.28 -10.91 -11.82
C ASP A 407 6.77 -10.42 -10.47
N VAL A 408 6.22 -11.33 -9.66
CA VAL A 408 5.74 -11.06 -8.29
C VAL A 408 6.88 -10.54 -7.41
N LYS A 409 8.10 -11.07 -7.58
CA LYS A 409 9.27 -10.69 -6.78
C LYS A 409 9.67 -9.23 -7.01
N MET A 410 9.48 -8.70 -8.22
CA MET A 410 9.76 -7.30 -8.53
C MET A 410 8.77 -6.36 -7.79
N ASN A 411 7.49 -6.75 -7.73
CA ASN A 411 6.49 -6.02 -6.93
C ASN A 411 6.79 -6.11 -5.44
N GLN A 412 7.18 -7.29 -4.95
CA GLN A 412 7.57 -7.52 -3.57
C GLN A 412 8.78 -6.66 -3.19
N PHE A 413 9.78 -6.56 -4.06
CA PHE A 413 10.95 -5.71 -3.87
C PHE A 413 10.58 -4.23 -3.75
N LEU A 414 9.62 -3.73 -4.55
CA LEU A 414 9.11 -2.36 -4.38
C LEU A 414 8.53 -2.15 -2.98
N ILE A 415 7.70 -3.07 -2.50
CA ILE A 415 7.12 -2.97 -1.15
C ILE A 415 8.21 -3.01 -0.09
N TYR A 416 9.21 -3.88 -0.23
CA TYR A 416 10.34 -3.94 0.69
C TYR A 416 11.12 -2.64 0.76
N ARG A 417 11.34 -1.97 -0.38
CA ARG A 417 12.00 -0.67 -0.40
C ARG A 417 11.15 0.42 0.25
N ILE A 418 9.85 0.43 0.01
CA ILE A 418 8.92 1.36 0.68
C ILE A 418 8.93 1.11 2.19
N LEU A 419 8.82 -0.14 2.64
CA LEU A 419 8.85 -0.50 4.06
C LEU A 419 10.17 -0.14 4.73
N SER A 420 11.30 -0.48 4.11
CA SER A 420 12.64 -0.13 4.62
C SER A 420 12.80 1.38 4.76
N TYR A 421 12.29 2.15 3.80
CA TYR A 421 12.31 3.61 3.87
C TYR A 421 11.43 4.13 5.01
N LEU A 422 10.19 3.65 5.12
CA LEU A 422 9.27 3.99 6.20
C LEU A 422 9.88 3.70 7.58
N LEU A 423 10.52 2.54 7.75
CA LEU A 423 11.20 2.21 8.99
C LEU A 423 12.36 3.13 9.31
N THR A 424 13.11 3.58 8.30
CA THR A 424 14.24 4.51 8.50
C THR A 424 13.77 5.90 8.92
N GLN A 425 12.54 6.27 8.57
CA GLN A 425 11.94 7.53 9.03
C GLN A 425 11.33 7.41 10.44
N LEU A 426 11.18 6.18 10.94
CA LEU A 426 10.64 5.90 12.27
C LEU A 426 11.72 5.69 13.33
N VAL A 427 12.88 5.16 12.94
CA VAL A 427 14.11 5.11 13.74
C VAL A 427 14.77 6.49 13.70
#